data_AF-K1S8Y8-F1
#
_entry.id   AF-K1S8Y8-F1
#
_cell.length_a   1.000
_cell.length_b   1.000
_cell.length_c   1.000
_cell.angle_alpha   90.00
_cell.angle_beta   90.00
_cell.angle_gamma   90.00
#
_symmetry.space_group_name_H-M   'P 1'
#
loop_
_entity.id
_entity.type
_entity.pdbx_description
1 polymer ?
#
loop_
_entity_poly.entity_id
_entity_poly.type
_entity_poly.pdbx_seq_one_letter_code
_entity_poly.pdbx_strand_id
1 'polypeptide(L)'
;MNTTLTTVLYTSKTLSNGTHPLMLRLTKNRRIKYISLHISLDAKFWDFDKGRPKRNCPEKERINALIETKTKELQEQIMDFKTSDKEYTLSTLVEKASRKIVRQTVGDYLNAYIDRLLAVNRVGNAKTFQELRT
;
A
#
# COMPACT_ATOMS: atom_id res chain seq x y z
N MET A 1 -14.74 15.57 -4.11
CA MET A 1 -13.63 15.05 -4.96
C MET A 1 -13.61 13.52 -4.91
N ASN A 2 -13.63 12.83 -6.07
CA ASN A 2 -13.66 11.37 -6.09
C ASN A 2 -12.27 10.79 -6.44
N THR A 3 -11.87 9.75 -5.72
CA THR A 3 -10.65 8.97 -6.00
C THR A 3 -11.07 7.76 -6.81
N THR A 4 -10.48 7.55 -7.98
CA THR A 4 -10.76 6.37 -8.81
C THR A 4 -9.70 5.30 -8.59
N LEU A 5 -10.14 4.05 -8.53
CA LEU A 5 -9.31 2.87 -8.32
C LEU A 5 -9.53 1.92 -9.49
N THR A 6 -8.45 1.55 -10.18
CA THR A 6 -8.50 0.66 -11.35
C THR A 6 -7.35 -0.33 -11.28
N THR A 7 -7.59 -1.59 -11.65
CA THR A 7 -6.54 -2.59 -11.74
C THR A 7 -5.91 -2.56 -13.12
N VAL A 8 -4.58 -2.56 -13.18
CA VAL A 8 -3.84 -2.51 -14.44
C VAL A 8 -2.67 -3.48 -14.43
N LEU A 9 -2.38 -4.06 -15.60
CA LEU A 9 -1.11 -4.72 -15.85
C LEU A 9 -0.07 -3.66 -16.20
N TYR A 10 1.01 -3.58 -15.43
CA TYR A 10 2.02 -2.55 -15.58
C TYR A 10 3.07 -2.94 -16.62
N THR A 11 2.74 -2.71 -17.89
CA THR A 11 3.57 -3.12 -19.05
C THR A 11 4.88 -2.35 -19.18
N SER A 12 5.02 -1.18 -18.54
CA SER A 12 6.28 -0.44 -18.47
C SER A 12 7.37 -1.14 -17.66
N LYS A 13 7.05 -2.22 -16.94
CA LYS A 13 8.02 -3.05 -16.21
C LYS A 13 7.85 -4.51 -16.62
N THR A 14 8.93 -5.10 -17.08
CA THR A 14 9.03 -6.53 -17.35
C THR A 14 9.96 -7.16 -16.32
N LEU A 15 9.53 -8.25 -15.70
CA LEU A 15 10.35 -9.02 -14.77
C LEU A 15 11.27 -9.98 -15.53
N SER A 16 12.26 -10.56 -14.85
CA SER A 16 13.23 -11.48 -15.47
C SER A 16 12.59 -12.73 -16.09
N ASN A 17 11.42 -13.13 -15.62
CA ASN A 17 10.61 -14.23 -16.15
C ASN A 17 9.68 -13.82 -17.30
N GLY A 18 9.77 -12.57 -17.80
CA GLY A 18 8.95 -12.06 -18.90
C GLY A 18 7.53 -11.64 -18.53
N THR A 19 7.14 -11.70 -17.25
CA THR A 19 5.81 -11.26 -16.79
C THR A 19 5.79 -9.78 -16.40
N HIS A 20 4.60 -9.21 -16.31
CA HIS A 20 4.37 -7.83 -15.89
C HIS A 20 3.68 -7.78 -14.53
N PRO A 21 4.07 -6.88 -13.62
CA PRO A 21 3.41 -6.74 -12.32
C PRO A 21 1.96 -6.27 -12.45
N LEU A 22 1.08 -6.78 -11.59
CA LEU A 22 -0.27 -6.24 -11.42
C LEU A 22 -0.28 -5.13 -10.38
N MET A 23 -0.91 -4.02 -10.74
CA MET A 23 -0.94 -2.80 -9.94
C MET A 23 -2.38 -2.30 -9.77
N LEU A 24 -2.67 -1.73 -8.61
CA LEU A 24 -3.82 -0.86 -8.41
C LEU A 24 -3.41 0.58 -8.70
N ARG A 25 -4.03 1.18 -9.73
CA ARG A 25 -3.87 2.57 -10.11
C ARG A 25 -4.89 3.42 -9.37
N LEU A 26 -4.39 4.36 -8.58
CA LEU A 26 -5.16 5.37 -7.88
C LEU A 26 -5.04 6.70 -8.62
N THR A 27 -6.17 7.33 -8.95
CA THR A 27 -6.20 8.66 -9.56
C THR A 27 -7.03 9.61 -8.70
N LYS A 28 -6.44 10.75 -8.33
CA LYS A 28 -7.09 11.84 -7.59
C LYS A 28 -6.46 13.15 -8.02
N ASN A 29 -7.28 14.17 -8.34
CA ASN A 29 -6.80 15.52 -8.69
C ASN A 29 -5.71 15.54 -9.77
N ARG A 30 -5.92 14.78 -10.86
CA ARG A 30 -4.96 14.60 -11.98
C ARG A 30 -3.60 13.98 -11.59
N ARG A 31 -3.43 13.55 -10.33
CA ARG A 31 -2.26 12.81 -9.86
C ARG A 31 -2.56 11.32 -9.89
N ILE A 32 -1.54 10.53 -10.23
CA ILE A 32 -1.62 9.07 -10.31
C ILE A 32 -0.60 8.46 -9.35
N LYS A 33 -1.01 7.42 -8.63
CA LYS A 33 -0.11 6.55 -7.85
C LYS A 33 -0.45 5.09 -8.12
N TYR A 34 0.52 4.21 -7.93
CA TYR A 34 0.37 2.78 -8.11
C TYR A 34 0.68 2.06 -6.80
N ILE A 35 -0.09 1.02 -6.50
CA ILE A 35 0.15 0.08 -5.41
C ILE A 35 0.34 -1.30 -6.01
N SER A 36 1.45 -1.96 -5.67
CA SER A 36 1.75 -3.31 -6.14
C SER A 36 0.86 -4.35 -5.45
N LEU A 37 0.30 -5.27 -6.25
CA LEU A 37 -0.38 -6.46 -5.74
C LEU A 37 0.59 -7.61 -5.43
N HIS A 38 1.90 -7.40 -5.64
CA HIS A 38 2.97 -8.39 -5.41
C HIS A 38 2.81 -9.69 -6.21
N ILE A 39 2.02 -9.65 -7.27
CA ILE A 39 1.88 -10.71 -8.26
C ILE A 39 2.19 -10.15 -9.65
N SER A 40 2.55 -11.04 -10.55
CA SER A 40 2.83 -10.70 -11.94
C SER A 40 2.11 -11.66 -12.88
N LEU A 41 1.78 -11.18 -14.07
CA LEU A 41 1.04 -11.93 -15.06
C LEU A 41 1.62 -11.67 -16.46
N ASP A 42 1.62 -12.70 -17.30
CA ASP A 42 1.92 -12.55 -18.73
C ASP A 42 0.80 -11.73 -19.41
N ALA A 43 1.17 -10.81 -20.28
CA ALA A 43 0.23 -9.96 -21.01
C ALA A 43 -0.82 -10.76 -21.79
N LYS A 44 -0.51 -11.99 -22.22
CA LYS A 44 -1.47 -12.85 -22.94
C LYS A 44 -2.68 -13.21 -22.09
N PHE A 45 -2.55 -13.24 -20.76
CA PHE A 45 -3.61 -13.60 -19.81
C PHE A 45 -4.37 -12.38 -19.25
N TRP A 46 -4.03 -11.15 -19.65
CA TRP A 46 -4.69 -9.93 -19.18
C TRP A 46 -5.60 -9.31 -20.25
N ASP A 47 -6.81 -8.92 -19.88
CA ASP A 47 -7.74 -8.18 -20.71
C ASP A 47 -7.56 -6.68 -20.44
N PHE A 48 -6.94 -5.97 -21.39
CA PHE A 48 -6.62 -4.53 -21.25
C PHE A 48 -7.85 -3.64 -21.31
N ASP A 49 -8.88 -4.04 -22.06
CA ASP A 49 -10.12 -3.27 -22.19
C ASP A 49 -10.95 -3.38 -20.91
N LYS A 50 -11.00 -4.58 -20.32
CA LYS A 50 -11.80 -4.85 -19.11
C LYS A 50 -11.03 -4.69 -17.80
N GLY A 51 -9.70 -4.52 -17.85
CA GLY A 51 -8.85 -4.38 -16.66
C GLY A 51 -8.89 -5.60 -15.73
N ARG A 52 -8.97 -6.82 -16.30
CA ARG A 52 -9.10 -8.06 -15.51
C ARG A 52 -8.40 -9.25 -16.18
N PRO A 53 -8.10 -10.33 -15.45
CA PRO A 53 -7.57 -11.55 -16.05
C PRO A 53 -8.57 -12.17 -17.05
N LYS A 54 -8.05 -12.64 -18.19
CA LYS A 54 -8.82 -13.36 -19.22
C LYS A 54 -9.34 -14.70 -18.69
N ARG A 55 -10.30 -15.29 -19.42
CA ARG A 55 -10.90 -16.59 -19.06
C ARG A 55 -9.89 -17.74 -19.01
N ASN A 56 -8.85 -17.68 -19.84
CA ASN A 56 -7.78 -18.69 -19.92
C ASN A 56 -6.62 -18.44 -18.94
N CYS A 57 -6.72 -17.46 -18.04
CA CYS A 57 -5.69 -17.16 -17.05
C CYS A 57 -5.58 -18.29 -16.01
N PRO A 58 -4.37 -18.83 -15.75
CA PRO A 58 -4.13 -19.70 -14.60
C PRO A 58 -4.49 -18.99 -13.29
N GLU A 59 -5.06 -19.73 -12.33
CA GLU A 59 -5.42 -19.19 -11.00
C GLU A 59 -6.29 -17.92 -11.02
N LYS A 60 -7.11 -17.75 -12.06
CA LYS A 60 -7.98 -16.57 -12.27
C LYS A 60 -8.77 -16.20 -11.02
N GLU A 61 -9.37 -17.19 -10.37
CA GLU A 61 -10.21 -16.99 -9.18
C GLU A 61 -9.40 -16.40 -8.03
N ARG A 62 -8.20 -16.94 -7.77
CA ARG A 62 -7.29 -16.42 -6.74
C ARG A 62 -6.83 -15.00 -7.04
N ILE A 63 -6.48 -14.71 -8.30
CA ILE A 63 -6.05 -13.37 -8.73
C ILE A 63 -7.20 -12.37 -8.56
N ASN A 64 -8.41 -12.73 -8.98
CA ASN A 64 -9.60 -11.89 -8.84
C ASN A 64 -9.93 -11.64 -7.36
N ALA A 65 -9.92 -12.69 -6.53
CA ALA A 65 -10.15 -12.55 -5.09
C ALA A 65 -9.12 -11.63 -4.43
N LEU A 66 -7.85 -11.72 -4.84
CA LEU A 66 -6.81 -10.80 -4.35
C LEU A 66 -7.06 -9.36 -4.79
N ILE A 67 -7.40 -9.14 -6.07
CA ILE A 67 -7.73 -7.82 -6.61
C ILE A 67 -8.91 -7.23 -5.84
N GLU A 68 -9.98 -7.99 -5.65
CA GLU A 68 -11.19 -7.57 -4.96
C GLU A 68 -10.90 -7.23 -3.49
N THR A 69 -10.17 -8.10 -2.78
CA THR A 69 -9.78 -7.87 -1.39
C THR A 69 -9.00 -6.57 -1.25
N LYS A 70 -7.95 -6.37 -2.07
CA LYS A 70 -7.12 -5.15 -2.01
C LYS A 70 -7.87 -3.90 -2.47
N THR A 71 -8.78 -4.05 -3.42
CA THR A 71 -9.66 -2.96 -3.87
C THR A 71 -10.59 -2.54 -2.74
N LYS A 72 -11.20 -3.50 -2.05
CA LYS A 72 -12.10 -3.25 -0.91
C LYS A 72 -11.37 -2.59 0.25
N GLU A 73 -10.20 -3.12 0.65
CA GLU A 73 -9.36 -2.51 1.71
C GLU A 73 -9.05 -1.03 1.43
N LEU A 74 -8.68 -0.68 0.19
CA LEU A 74 -8.40 0.71 -0.19
C LEU A 74 -9.66 1.57 -0.27
N GLN A 75 -10.77 1.01 -0.71
CA GLN A 75 -12.06 1.70 -0.75
C GLN A 75 -12.56 2.04 0.66
N GLU A 76 -12.42 1.12 1.61
CA GLU A 76 -12.72 1.35 3.04
C GLU A 76 -11.85 2.47 3.60
N GLN A 77 -10.52 2.45 3.34
CA GLN A 77 -9.64 3.54 3.77
C GLN A 77 -10.04 4.89 3.16
N ILE A 78 -10.40 4.92 1.87
CA ILE A 78 -10.90 6.13 1.21
C ILE A 78 -12.18 6.63 1.87
N MET A 79 -13.08 5.71 2.27
CA MET A 79 -14.32 6.02 2.95
C MET A 79 -14.07 6.60 4.33
N ASP A 80 -13.18 6.01 5.13
CA ASP A 80 -12.79 6.52 6.45
C ASP A 80 -12.28 7.96 6.38
N PHE A 81 -11.44 8.27 5.39
CA PHE A 81 -10.94 9.63 5.21
C PHE A 81 -12.06 10.61 4.82
N LYS A 82 -13.02 10.17 4.00
CA LYS A 82 -14.19 11.00 3.64
C LYS A 82 -15.11 11.23 4.85
N THR A 83 -15.39 10.20 5.64
CA THR A 83 -16.28 10.30 6.81
C THR A 83 -15.66 11.11 7.95
N SER A 84 -14.33 11.08 8.10
CA SER A 84 -13.61 11.87 9.11
C SER A 84 -13.32 13.31 8.69
N ASP A 85 -13.80 13.74 7.52
CA ASP A 85 -13.51 15.03 6.87
C ASP A 85 -12.01 15.39 6.86
N LYS A 86 -11.16 14.36 6.80
CA LYS A 86 -9.71 14.50 6.77
C LYS A 86 -9.26 14.66 5.34
N GLU A 87 -8.59 15.77 5.05
CA GLU A 87 -7.91 15.90 3.78
C GLU A 87 -6.79 14.85 3.69
N TYR A 88 -6.78 14.09 2.59
CA TYR A 88 -5.78 13.06 2.34
C TYR A 88 -5.17 13.21 0.96
N THR A 89 -3.90 12.88 0.84
CA THR A 89 -3.21 12.78 -0.44
C THR A 89 -3.14 11.33 -0.90
N LEU A 90 -2.87 11.10 -2.18
CA LEU A 90 -2.58 9.76 -2.67
C LEU A 90 -1.37 9.14 -1.96
N SER A 91 -0.38 9.95 -1.57
CA SER A 91 0.79 9.47 -0.83
C SER A 91 0.41 8.92 0.54
N THR A 92 -0.43 9.65 1.29
CA THR A 92 -0.95 9.21 2.60
C THR A 92 -1.74 7.91 2.49
N LEU A 93 -2.55 7.78 1.42
CA LEU A 93 -3.33 6.57 1.17
C LEU A 93 -2.42 5.36 0.86
N VAL A 94 -1.43 5.54 -0.02
CA VAL A 94 -0.44 4.49 -0.34
C VAL A 94 0.37 4.09 0.89
N GLU A 95 0.81 5.08 1.68
CA GLU A 95 1.57 4.83 2.90
C GLU A 95 0.75 4.01 3.91
N LYS A 96 -0.50 4.39 4.16
CA LYS A 96 -1.40 3.66 5.05
C LYS A 96 -1.71 2.25 4.54
N ALA A 97 -1.81 2.06 3.22
CA ALA A 97 -2.01 0.74 2.61
C ALA A 97 -0.76 -0.15 2.66
N SER A 98 0.44 0.45 2.58
CA SER A 98 1.73 -0.26 2.64
C SER A 98 2.17 -0.60 4.07
N ARG A 99 1.75 0.20 5.06
CA ARG A 99 2.12 0.01 6.45
C ARG A 99 1.33 -1.16 7.03
N LYS A 100 2.04 -2.23 7.40
CA LYS A 100 1.52 -3.24 8.31
C LYS A 100 1.21 -2.52 9.62
N ILE A 101 -0.06 -2.45 10.00
CA ILE A 101 -0.44 -1.97 11.33
C ILE A 101 0.03 -3.03 12.32
N VAL A 102 1.22 -2.82 12.87
CA VAL A 102 1.73 -3.63 13.97
C VAL A 102 1.19 -3.00 15.25
N ARG A 103 0.41 -3.77 16.01
CA ARG A 103 0.05 -3.36 17.36
C ARG A 103 1.34 -3.23 18.16
N GLN A 104 1.63 -2.04 18.63
CA GLN A 104 2.82 -1.72 19.40
C GLN A 104 2.37 -1.00 20.67
N THR A 105 2.91 -1.40 21.83
CA THR A 105 2.64 -0.68 23.07
C THR A 105 3.40 0.64 23.09
N VAL A 106 2.98 1.59 23.92
CA VAL A 106 3.75 2.83 24.13
C VAL A 106 5.18 2.53 24.58
N GLY A 107 5.36 1.50 25.42
CA GLY A 107 6.68 1.05 25.88
C GLY A 107 7.58 0.56 24.75
N ASP A 108 7.05 -0.29 23.86
CA ASP A 108 7.79 -0.80 22.70
C ASP A 108 8.21 0.34 21.75
N TYR A 109 7.34 1.33 21.55
CA TYR A 109 7.64 2.50 20.73
C TYR A 109 8.76 3.34 21.36
N LEU A 110 8.66 3.62 22.66
CA LEU A 110 9.67 4.39 23.39
C LEU A 110 11.03 3.70 23.35
N ASN A 111 11.08 2.38 23.55
CA ASN A 111 12.33 1.61 23.46
C ASN A 111 12.98 1.75 22.07
N ALA A 112 12.22 1.52 20.99
CA ALA A 112 12.74 1.65 19.63
C ALA A 112 13.17 3.09 19.30
N TYR A 113 12.53 4.10 19.90
CA TYR A 113 12.88 5.50 19.71
C TYR A 113 14.16 5.88 20.48
N ILE A 114 14.32 5.41 21.71
CA ILE A 114 15.54 5.54 22.51
C ILE A 114 16.72 4.90 21.76
N ASP A 115 16.55 3.70 21.21
CA ASP A 115 17.59 3.00 20.44
C ASP A 115 18.04 3.81 19.22
N ARG A 116 17.10 4.43 18.49
CA ARG A 116 17.44 5.33 17.38
C ARG A 116 18.22 6.55 17.85
N LEU A 117 17.82 7.17 18.97
CA LEU A 117 18.51 8.34 19.51
C LEU A 117 19.95 8.00 19.94
N LEU A 118 20.15 6.84 20.56
CA LEU A 118 21.48 6.33 20.88
C LEU A 118 22.31 6.06 19.62
N ALA A 119 21.71 5.46 18.58
CA ALA A 119 22.39 5.19 17.32
C ALA A 119 22.86 6.45 16.58
N VAL A 120 22.17 7.59 16.75
CA VAL A 120 22.58 8.90 16.20
C VAL A 120 23.34 9.78 17.22
N ASN A 121 23.85 9.19 18.31
CA ASN A 121 24.60 9.85 19.38
C ASN A 121 23.85 11.02 20.09
N ARG A 122 22.52 11.00 20.09
CA ARG A 122 21.67 11.97 20.81
C ARG A 122 21.37 11.48 22.24
N VAL A 123 22.41 11.21 23.00
CA VAL A 123 22.36 10.53 24.30
C VAL A 123 21.53 11.30 25.34
N GLY A 124 21.63 12.63 25.39
CA GLY A 124 20.86 13.46 26.32
C GLY A 124 19.35 13.30 26.13
N ASN A 125 18.88 13.36 24.89
CA ASN A 125 17.47 13.13 24.57
C ASN A 125 17.04 11.69 24.87
N ALA A 126 17.89 10.71 24.55
CA ALA A 126 17.59 9.30 24.85
C ALA A 126 17.34 9.09 26.35
N LYS A 127 18.12 9.74 27.22
CA LYS A 127 17.98 9.67 28.67
C LYS A 127 16.64 10.24 29.16
N THR A 128 16.21 11.38 28.60
CA THR A 128 14.89 11.95 28.93
C THR A 128 13.74 10.97 28.63
N PHE A 129 13.79 10.28 27.49
CA PHE A 129 12.76 9.29 27.16
C PHE A 129 12.87 7.99 27.97
N GLN A 130 14.07 7.64 28.47
CA GLN A 130 14.25 6.54 29.42
C GLN A 130 13.58 6.86 30.78
N GLU A 131 13.69 8.10 31.25
CA GLU A 131 13.10 8.55 32.52
C GLU A 131 11.57 8.61 32.45
N LEU A 132 10.99 8.94 31.28
CA LEU A 132 9.54 8.91 31.03
C LEU A 132 8.93 7.49 30.99
N ARG A 133 9.75 6.45 31.06
CA ARG A 133 9.31 5.05 31.06
C ARG A 133 8.92 4.54 32.46
N THR A 134 9.13 5.36 33.49
CA THR A 134 8.80 5.08 34.90
C THR A 134 7.34 5.35 35.18
#